data_AF-A0A5C4TGL7-F1
#
_entry.id   AF-A0A5C4TGL7-F1
#
_cell.length_a   1.000
_cell.length_b   1.000
_cell.length_c   1.000
_cell.angle_alpha   90.00
_cell.angle_beta   90.00
_cell.angle_gamma   90.00
#
_symmetry.space_group_name_H-M   'P 1'
#
loop_
_entity.id
_entity.type
_entity.pdbx_description
1 polymer ?
#
loop_
_entity_poly.entity_id
_entity_poly.type
_entity_poly.pdbx_seq_one_letter_code
_entity_poly.pdbx_strand_id
1 'polypeptide(L)' 'MIEKYPLADEPGKTMVVFSGVAGKVYGHIIKDRTDKAPAKFLFETSKYDSFELLKADYPEAIS' A
#
# COMPACT_ATOMS: atom_id res chain seq x y z
N MET A 1 10.63 -8.65 -4.57
CA MET A 1 11.00 -7.60 -3.59
C MET A 1 9.69 -6.99 -3.10
N ILE A 2 9.55 -6.68 -1.80
CA ILE A 2 8.34 -6.05 -1.26
C ILE A 2 8.71 -4.61 -0.94
N GLU A 3 8.21 -3.67 -1.74
CA GLU A 3 8.34 -2.24 -1.44
C GLU A 3 7.15 -1.82 -0.57
N LYS A 4 7.38 -0.98 0.42
CA LYS A 4 6.32 -0.46 1.28
C LYS A 4 6.58 1.00 1.60
N TYR A 5 5.52 1.81 1.60
CA TYR A 5 5.61 3.21 1.96
C TYR A 5 4.35 3.68 2.69
N PRO A 6 4.48 4.56 3.69
CA PRO A 6 3.33 5.16 4.36
C PRO A 6 2.56 6.06 3.40
N LEU A 7 1.23 6.13 3.52
CA LEU A 7 0.40 7.00 2.70
C LEU A 7 0.27 8.40 3.33
N ALA A 8 0.36 9.45 2.51
CA ALA A 8 0.24 10.83 2.96
C ALA A 8 -1.19 11.14 3.44
N ASP A 9 -2.19 10.76 2.63
CA ASP A 9 -3.59 11.11 2.87
C ASP A 9 -4.30 10.16 3.83
N GLU A 10 -3.72 8.98 4.09
CA GLU A 10 -4.33 7.93 4.90
C GLU A 10 -3.44 7.53 6.08
N PRO A 11 -3.37 8.35 7.15
CA PRO A 11 -2.56 8.07 8.32
C PRO A 11 -2.98 6.74 8.96
N GLY A 12 -2.04 5.81 9.11
CA GLY A 12 -2.29 4.44 9.61
C GLY A 12 -2.44 3.38 8.52
N LYS A 13 -2.47 3.78 7.24
CA LYS A 13 -2.34 2.88 6.09
C LYS A 13 -0.93 2.93 5.51
N THR A 14 -0.44 1.77 5.09
CA THR A 14 0.84 1.60 4.39
C THR A 14 0.58 0.93 3.07
N MET A 15 1.01 1.53 1.97
CA MET A 15 1.01 0.88 0.67
C MET A 15 2.07 -0.21 0.65
N VAL A 16 1.74 -1.36 0.06
CA VAL A 16 2.64 -2.47 -0.22
C VAL A 16 2.59 -2.84 -1.69
N VAL A 17 3.77 -3.01 -2.27
CA VAL A 17 3.96 -3.40 -3.66
C VAL A 17 4.70 -4.72 -3.70
N PHE A 18 4.06 -5.72 -4.27
CA PHE A 18 4.59 -7.08 -4.44
C PHE A 18 4.94 -7.31 -5.91
N SER A 19 6.12 -7.84 -6.17
CA SER A 19 6.42 -8.40 -7.50
C SER A 19 5.82 -9.80 -7.59
N GLY A 20 4.72 -9.96 -8.32
CA GLY A 20 4.09 -11.25 -8.60
C GLY A 20 4.54 -11.85 -9.93
N VAL A 21 4.21 -13.13 -10.14
CA VAL A 21 4.58 -13.91 -11.34
C VAL A 21 3.95 -13.34 -12.63
N ALA A 22 2.86 -12.58 -12.50
CA ALA A 22 2.13 -11.94 -13.60
C ALA A 22 2.21 -10.40 -13.59
N GLY A 23 3.17 -9.82 -12.86
CA GLY A 23 3.35 -8.36 -12.75
C GLY A 23 3.34 -7.86 -11.31
N LYS A 24 3.34 -6.53 -11.14
CA LYS A 24 3.28 -5.90 -9.82
C LYS A 24 1.85 -5.97 -9.27
N VAL A 25 1.71 -6.39 -8.01
CA VAL A 25 0.46 -6.40 -7.24
C VAL A 25 0.58 -5.32 -6.18
N TYR A 26 -0.44 -4.48 -6.07
CA TYR A 26 -0.51 -3.39 -5.11
C TYR A 26 -1.51 -3.76 -4.01
N GLY A 27 -1.39 -3.15 -2.83
CA GLY A 27 -2.31 -3.39 -1.73
C GLY A 27 -2.00 -2.52 -0.52
N HIS A 28 -2.89 -2.52 0.46
CA HIS A 28 -2.75 -1.74 1.68
C HIS A 28 -2.59 -2.63 2.90
N ILE A 29 -1.70 -2.24 3.79
CA ILE A 29 -1.70 -2.69 5.17
C ILE A 29 -2.38 -1.62 6.01
N ILE A 30 -3.50 -1.98 6.65
CA ILE A 30 -4.10 -1.17 7.70
C ILE A 30 -3.56 -1.68 9.02
N LYS A 31 -2.74 -0.86 9.68
CA LYS A 31 -2.24 -1.14 11.03
C LYS A 31 -2.72 -0.04 11.95
N ASP A 32 -3.84 -0.27 12.60
CA ASP A 32 -4.22 0.54 13.73
C ASP A 32 -3.23 0.27 14.88
N ARG A 33 -2.43 1.27 15.26
CA ARG A 33 -1.43 1.13 16.32
C ARG A 33 -2.06 0.88 17.69
N THR A 34 -3.37 1.06 17.83
CA THR A 34 -4.08 0.95 19.10
C THR A 34 -4.69 -0.42 19.38
N ASP A 35 -4.76 -1.31 18.37
CA ASP A 35 -5.42 -2.61 18.51
C ASP A 35 -4.40 -3.77 18.55
N LYS A 36 -4.61 -4.74 19.45
CA LYS A 36 -3.81 -5.98 19.49
C LYS A 36 -4.16 -6.94 18.34
N ALA A 37 -5.12 -6.57 17.50
CA ALA A 37 -5.50 -7.32 16.32
C ALA A 37 -4.35 -7.47 15.30
N PRO A 38 -4.30 -8.59 14.56
CA PRO A 38 -3.37 -8.77 13.47
C PRO A 38 -3.59 -7.70 12.39
N ALA A 39 -2.51 -7.23 11.77
CA ALA A 39 -2.58 -6.25 10.69
C ALA A 39 -3.43 -6.80 9.53
N LYS A 40 -4.42 -6.02 9.10
CA LYS A 40 -5.29 -6.40 7.99
C LYS A 40 -4.61 -6.00 6.68
N PHE A 41 -4.42 -6.97 5.80
CA PHE A 41 -4.04 -6.74 4.41
C PHE A 41 -5.32 -6.59 3.59
N LEU A 42 -5.57 -5.39 3.07
CA LEU A 42 -6.64 -5.15 2.11
C LEU A 42 -6.02 -4.98 0.72
N PHE A 43 -6.34 -5.93 -0.16
CA PHE A 43 -5.96 -5.90 -1.57
C PHE A 43 -7.10 -5.33 -2.42
N GLU A 44 -7.60 -4.15 -2.03
CA GLU A 44 -8.67 -3.44 -2.76
C GLU A 44 -8.14 -2.41 -3.76
N THR A 45 -6.81 -2.30 -3.92
CA THR A 45 -6.24 -1.40 -4.91
C THR A 45 -6.59 -1.85 -6.31
N SER A 46 -7.04 -0.91 -7.14
CA SER A 46 -7.17 -1.07 -8.58
C SER A 46 -5.88 -1.64 -9.19
N LYS A 47 -5.99 -2.35 -10.31
CA LYS A 47 -4.80 -2.74 -11.08
C LYS A 47 -4.22 -1.47 -11.70
N TYR A 48 -2.95 -1.21 -11.44
CA TYR A 48 -2.22 -0.08 -12.03
C TYR A 48 -1.19 -0.59 -13.04
N ASP A 49 -1.17 0.04 -14.21
CA ASP A 49 -0.20 -0.30 -15.27
C ASP A 49 1.21 0.23 -14.96
N SER A 50 1.33 1.26 -14.11
CA SER A 50 2.62 1.84 -13.72
C SER A 50 2.64 2.28 -12.25
N PHE A 51 3.85 2.37 -11.70
CA PHE A 51 4.08 2.86 -10.34
C PHE A 51 3.78 4.36 -10.20
N GLU A 52 3.87 5.12 -11.29
CA GLU A 52 3.56 6.55 -11.29
C GLU A 52 2.06 6.80 -11.08
N LEU A 53 1.20 6.00 -11.73
CA LEU A 53 -0.25 6.07 -11.53
C LEU A 53 -0.64 5.68 -10.11
N LEU A 54 0.03 4.66 -9.55
CA LEU A 54 -0.15 4.30 -8.15
C LEU A 54 0.20 5.47 -7.22
N LYS A 55 1.34 6.13 -7.43
CA LYS A 55 1.79 7.25 -6.61
C LYS A 55 0.92 8.50 -6.76
N ALA A 56 0.21 8.65 -7.89
CA ALA A 56 -0.76 9.73 -8.07
C ALA A 56 -2.02 9.52 -7.22
N ASP A 57 -2.54 8.29 -7.15
CA ASP A 57 -3.70 7.94 -6.33
C ASP A 57 -3.34 7.75 -4.84
N TYR A 58 -2.12 7.30 -4.58
CA TYR A 58 -1.61 6.95 -3.26
C TYR A 58 -0.24 7.61 -3.04
N PRO A 59 -0.21 8.92 -2.79
CA PRO A 59 1.02 9.63 -2.54
C PRO A 59 1.70 9.13 -1.26
N GLU A 60 3.02 9.05 -1.32
CA GLU A 60 3.87 8.68 -0.19
C GLU A 60 3.88 9.80 0.86
N ALA A 61 3.72 9.44 2.14
CA ALA A 61 3.85 10.39 3.23
C ALA A 61 5.28 10.92 3.24
N ILE A 62 5.44 12.20 2.92
CA ILE A 62 6.71 12.91 3.05
C ILE A 62 6.97 13.01 4.55
N SER A 63 7.89 12.18 5.05
CA SER A 63 8.40 12.29 6.42
C SER A 63 9.47 13.36 6.55
#